data_AF-A0A9X0VYQ7-F1
#
_entry.id   AF-A0A9X0VYQ7-F1
#
_cell.length_a   1.000
_cell.length_b   1.000
_cell.length_c   1.000
_cell.angle_alpha   90.00
_cell.angle_beta   90.00
_cell.angle_gamma   90.00
#
_symmetry.space_group_name_H-M   'P 1'
#
loop_
_entity.id
_entity.type
_entity.pdbx_description
1 polymer ?
#
loop_
_entity_poly.entity_id
_entity_poly.type
_entity_poly.pdbx_seq_one_letter_code
_entity_poly.pdbx_strand_id
1 'polypeptide(L)'
;MMDFGLLIIRLIIGITFMGHGAQKLFGWFGGYGLKGTGGWMESIGLRPGVFMAFMAGATELLGGFLFASGIFIIVGSLFIVGTMLMAIFTVHGKNGYWVTQNGYEYNLMLIAVAVGVALIGPGAYVLL
;
A
#
# COMPACT_ATOMS: atom_id res chain seq x y z
N MET A 1 19.86 4.40 17.35
CA MET A 1 18.80 3.39 17.59
C MET A 1 17.46 3.78 17.00
N MET A 2 16.96 5.00 17.25
CA MET A 2 15.70 5.50 16.66
C MET A 2 15.69 5.44 15.13
N ASP A 3 16.73 5.96 14.47
CA ASP A 3 16.82 5.96 13.00
C ASP A 3 16.82 4.56 12.40
N PHE A 4 17.45 3.61 13.09
CA PHE A 4 17.49 2.21 12.66
C PHE A 4 16.10 1.55 12.81
N GLY A 5 15.36 1.88 13.88
CA GLY A 5 13.98 1.45 14.04
C GLY A 5 13.07 1.99 12.93
N LEU A 6 13.20 3.28 12.58
CA LEU A 6 12.47 3.88 11.46
C LEU A 6 12.82 3.22 10.13
N LEU A 7 14.10 2.90 9.91
CA LEU A 7 14.53 2.20 8.70
C LEU A 7 13.86 0.82 8.58
N ILE A 8 13.83 0.03 9.65
CA ILE A 8 13.18 -1.29 9.64
C ILE A 8 11.69 -1.16 9.30
N ILE A 9 10.98 -0.24 9.97
CA ILE A 9 9.55 0.01 9.70
C ILE A 9 9.35 0.38 8.23
N ARG A 10 10.15 1.31 7.71
CA ARG A 10 10.08 1.75 6.31
C ARG A 10 10.33 0.61 5.33
N LEU A 11 11.37 -0.18 5.56
CA LEU A 11 11.73 -1.29 4.68
C LEU A 11 10.64 -2.37 4.64
N ILE A 12 10.15 -2.81 5.79
CA ILE A 12 9.12 -3.86 5.84
C ILE A 12 7.84 -3.38 5.16
N ILE A 13 7.31 -2.22 5.56
CA ILE A 13 6.08 -1.69 4.97
C ILE A 13 6.26 -1.41 3.48
N GLY A 14 7.33 -0.71 3.11
CA GLY A 14 7.56 -0.31 1.72
C GLY A 14 7.75 -1.51 0.79
N ILE A 15 8.54 -2.51 1.18
CA ILE A 15 8.74 -3.73 0.38
C ILE A 15 7.44 -4.53 0.27
N THR A 16 6.63 -4.61 1.33
CA THR A 16 5.32 -5.27 1.27
C THR A 16 4.40 -4.58 0.25
N PHE A 17 4.34 -3.25 0.24
CA PHE A 17 3.57 -2.50 -0.77
C PHE A 17 4.13 -2.69 -2.18
N MET A 18 5.46 -2.72 -2.34
CA MET A 18 6.08 -3.04 -3.63
C MET A 18 5.71 -4.45 -4.12
N GLY A 19 5.67 -5.44 -3.22
CA GLY A 19 5.22 -6.79 -3.52
C GLY A 19 3.77 -6.83 -4.01
N HIS A 20 2.86 -6.13 -3.33
CA HIS A 20 1.46 -6.01 -3.76
C HIS A 20 1.32 -5.28 -5.10
N GLY A 21 2.08 -4.21 -5.31
CA GLY A 21 2.12 -3.51 -6.59
C GLY A 21 2.60 -4.41 -7.72
N ALA A 22 3.66 -5.20 -7.47
CA ALA A 22 4.20 -6.16 -8.44
C ALA A 22 3.23 -7.32 -8.74
N GLN A 23 2.48 -7.78 -7.74
CA GLN A 23 1.41 -8.76 -7.94
C GLN A 23 0.33 -8.24 -8.89
N LYS A 24 -0.08 -6.97 -8.73
CA LYS A 24 -1.12 -6.34 -9.56
C LYS A 24 -0.62 -5.98 -10.96
N LEU A 25 0.58 -5.43 -11.08
CA LEU A 25 1.12 -4.96 -12.36
C LEU A 25 1.69 -6.09 -13.21
N PHE A 26 2.47 -6.98 -12.60
CA PHE A 26 3.32 -7.93 -13.31
C PHE A 26 2.92 -9.40 -13.06
N GLY A 27 1.99 -9.66 -12.13
CA GLY A 27 1.60 -11.04 -11.77
C GLY A 27 2.70 -11.78 -11.01
N TRP A 28 3.68 -11.06 -10.44
CA TRP A 28 4.75 -11.67 -9.67
C TRP A 28 4.24 -12.22 -8.34
N PHE A 29 5.02 -13.10 -7.71
CA PHE A 29 4.71 -13.67 -6.38
C PHE A 29 3.30 -14.29 -6.29
N GLY A 30 2.85 -14.95 -7.38
CA GLY A 30 1.51 -15.57 -7.46
C GLY A 30 0.35 -14.59 -7.66
N GLY A 31 0.62 -13.32 -8.01
CA GLY A 31 -0.40 -12.31 -8.29
C GLY A 31 -1.15 -12.55 -9.60
N TYR A 32 -2.34 -11.95 -9.71
CA TYR A 32 -3.21 -12.11 -10.88
C TYR A 32 -2.81 -11.28 -12.10
N GLY A 33 -1.82 -10.39 -11.95
CA GLY A 33 -1.41 -9.45 -12.98
C GLY A 33 -2.54 -8.48 -13.36
N LEU A 34 -2.27 -7.66 -14.38
CA LEU A 34 -3.08 -6.48 -14.64
C LEU A 34 -4.50 -6.83 -15.09
N LYS A 35 -4.62 -7.82 -15.98
CA LYS A 35 -5.93 -8.27 -16.50
C LYS A 35 -6.74 -9.01 -15.44
N GLY A 36 -6.12 -9.91 -14.67
CA GLY A 36 -6.81 -10.68 -13.64
C GLY A 36 -7.28 -9.79 -12.49
N THR A 37 -6.40 -8.90 -12.00
CA THR A 37 -6.75 -7.89 -11.00
C THR A 37 -7.84 -6.95 -11.53
N GLY A 38 -7.74 -6.54 -12.81
CA GLY A 38 -8.74 -5.71 -13.45
C GLY A 38 -10.12 -6.37 -13.49
N GLY A 39 -10.19 -7.64 -13.89
CA GLY A 39 -11.44 -8.40 -13.86
C GLY A 39 -12.04 -8.53 -12.45
N TRP A 40 -11.20 -8.74 -11.44
CA TRP A 40 -11.65 -8.73 -10.04
C TRP A 40 -12.20 -7.35 -9.63
N MET A 41 -11.52 -6.26 -10.00
CA MET A 41 -11.98 -4.90 -9.70
C MET A 41 -13.35 -4.60 -10.33
N GLU A 42 -13.60 -5.03 -11.57
CA GLU A 42 -14.92 -4.85 -12.18
C GLU A 42 -16.01 -5.65 -11.46
N SER A 43 -15.67 -6.82 -10.92
CA SER A 43 -16.62 -7.65 -10.16
C SER A 43 -17.08 -7.00 -8.85
N ILE A 44 -16.28 -6.09 -8.30
CA ILE A 44 -16.64 -5.27 -7.12
C ILE A 44 -17.11 -3.86 -7.50
N GLY A 45 -17.35 -3.60 -8.79
CA GLY A 45 -17.92 -2.33 -9.29
C GLY A 45 -16.91 -1.22 -9.60
N LEU A 46 -15.61 -1.48 -9.48
CA LEU A 46 -14.55 -0.54 -9.86
C LEU A 46 -14.29 -0.64 -11.37
N ARG A 47 -14.79 0.34 -12.13
CA ARG A 47 -14.66 0.40 -13.60
C ARG A 47 -13.99 1.70 -14.04
N PRO A 48 -13.14 1.69 -15.09
CA PRO A 48 -12.68 0.51 -15.85
C PRO A 48 -11.65 -0.31 -15.05
N GLY A 49 -11.83 -1.64 -14.95
CA GLY A 49 -11.09 -2.43 -13.95
C GLY A 49 -9.59 -2.50 -14.20
N VAL A 50 -9.17 -2.68 -15.46
CA VAL A 50 -7.73 -2.73 -15.80
C VAL A 50 -7.03 -1.41 -15.49
N PHE A 51 -7.70 -0.27 -15.70
CA PHE A 51 -7.17 1.04 -15.35
C PHE A 51 -7.06 1.20 -13.83
N MET A 52 -8.10 0.80 -13.09
CA MET A 52 -8.06 0.82 -11.63
C MET A 52 -6.97 -0.12 -11.07
N ALA A 53 -6.76 -1.28 -11.68
CA ALA A 53 -5.71 -2.22 -11.31
C ALA A 53 -4.31 -1.64 -11.57
N PHE A 54 -4.15 -0.94 -12.70
CA PHE A 54 -2.92 -0.21 -13.00
C PHE A 54 -2.66 0.87 -11.96
N MET A 55 -3.65 1.72 -11.67
CA MET A 55 -3.51 2.79 -10.69
C MET A 55 -3.17 2.24 -9.30
N ALA A 56 -3.91 1.24 -8.81
CA ALA A 56 -3.62 0.61 -7.53
C ALA A 56 -2.22 0.00 -7.49
N GLY A 57 -1.85 -0.78 -8.52
CA GLY A 57 -0.54 -1.41 -8.57
C GLY A 57 0.62 -0.41 -8.67
N ALA A 58 0.46 0.66 -9.46
CA ALA A 58 1.47 1.71 -9.61
C ALA A 58 1.62 2.53 -8.33
N THR A 59 0.51 2.91 -7.69
CA THR A 59 0.52 3.65 -6.43
C THR A 59 1.13 2.83 -5.30
N GLU A 60 0.84 1.52 -5.23
CA GLU A 60 1.47 0.63 -4.25
C GLU A 60 2.97 0.44 -4.50
N LEU A 61 3.36 0.21 -5.76
CA LEU A 61 4.76 -0.01 -6.11
C LEU A 61 5.60 1.25 -5.86
N LEU A 62 5.14 2.39 -6.37
CA LEU A 62 5.85 3.65 -6.21
C LEU A 62 5.78 4.16 -4.77
N GLY A 63 4.61 4.06 -4.12
CA GLY A 63 4.44 4.43 -2.72
C GLY A 63 5.33 3.61 -1.79
N GLY A 64 5.38 2.29 -2.00
CA GLY A 64 6.25 1.40 -1.26
C GLY A 64 7.74 1.71 -1.47
N PHE A 65 8.15 2.00 -2.71
CA PHE A 65 9.52 2.40 -3.03
C PHE A 65 9.93 3.71 -2.34
N LEU A 66 9.11 4.77 -2.46
CA LEU A 66 9.37 6.06 -1.83
C LEU A 66 9.41 5.93 -0.30
N PHE A 67 8.49 5.13 0.27
CA PHE A 67 8.44 4.90 1.70
C PHE A 67 9.67 4.12 2.21
N ALA A 68 10.06 3.03 1.52
CA ALA A 68 11.23 2.22 1.88
C ALA A 68 12.53 3.01 1.76
N SER A 69 12.74 3.70 0.65
CA SER A 69 13.95 4.50 0.42
C SER A 69 14.04 5.70 1.36
N GLY A 70 12.90 6.28 1.76
CA GLY A 70 12.84 7.48 2.58
C GLY A 70 12.91 8.77 1.76
N ILE A 71 13.05 8.69 0.43
CA ILE A 71 12.94 9.87 -0.43
C ILE A 71 11.47 10.26 -0.56
N PHE A 72 11.18 11.56 -0.54
CA PHE A 72 9.80 12.07 -0.61
C PHE A 72 8.83 11.31 0.30
N ILE A 73 9.25 11.07 1.56
CA ILE A 73 8.52 10.19 2.50
C ILE A 73 7.05 10.55 2.64
N ILE A 74 6.72 11.84 2.60
CA ILE A 74 5.33 12.34 2.66
C ILE A 74 4.55 11.85 1.44
N VAL A 75 5.11 11.93 0.24
CA VAL A 75 4.47 11.47 -1.01
C VAL A 75 4.27 9.95 -0.98
N GLY A 76 5.30 9.19 -0.58
CA GLY A 76 5.19 7.74 -0.43
C GLY A 76 4.10 7.33 0.58
N SER A 77 4.02 8.05 1.69
CA SER A 77 3.01 7.83 2.73
C SER A 77 1.60 8.17 2.24
N LEU A 78 1.42 9.25 1.49
CA LEU A 78 0.13 9.61 0.90
C LEU A 78 -0.39 8.54 -0.08
N PHE A 79 0.51 7.93 -0.86
CA PHE A 79 0.15 6.80 -1.72
C PHE A 79 -0.28 5.58 -0.92
N ILE A 80 0.44 5.22 0.14
CA ILE A 80 0.05 4.13 1.04
C ILE A 80 -1.31 4.40 1.68
N VAL A 81 -1.51 5.60 2.23
CA VAL A 81 -2.77 6.00 2.88
C VAL A 81 -3.91 5.98 1.87
N GLY A 82 -3.72 6.55 0.68
CA GLY A 82 -4.73 6.57 -0.38
C GLY A 82 -5.18 5.16 -0.79
N THR A 83 -4.22 4.26 -1.01
CA THR A 83 -4.52 2.85 -1.32
C THR A 83 -5.30 2.18 -0.19
N MET A 84 -4.90 2.38 1.07
CA MET A 84 -5.60 1.79 2.21
C MET A 84 -7.01 2.34 2.37
N LEU A 85 -7.21 3.65 2.24
CA LEU A 85 -8.55 4.25 2.27
C LEU A 85 -9.45 3.69 1.16
N MET A 86 -8.93 3.57 -0.06
CA MET A 86 -9.68 2.95 -1.16
C MET A 86 -10.05 1.51 -0.84
N ALA A 87 -9.14 0.71 -0.29
CA ALA A 87 -9.44 -0.67 0.12
C ALA A 87 -10.50 -0.73 1.24
N ILE A 88 -10.47 0.20 2.20
CA ILE A 88 -11.51 0.31 3.24
C ILE A 88 -12.87 0.61 2.60
N PHE A 89 -12.97 1.64 1.76
CA PHE A 89 -14.26 2.04 1.20
C PHE A 89 -14.85 1.02 0.22
N THR A 90 -14.01 0.23 -0.44
CA THR A 90 -14.48 -0.68 -1.51
C THR A 90 -14.67 -2.12 -1.03
N VAL A 91 -13.82 -2.62 -0.13
CA VAL A 91 -13.78 -4.04 0.24
C VAL A 91 -14.05 -4.28 1.72
N HIS A 92 -13.37 -3.56 2.61
CA HIS A 92 -13.26 -3.96 4.01
C HIS A 92 -14.21 -3.26 4.99
N GLY A 93 -14.59 -2.01 4.72
CA GLY A 93 -15.34 -1.16 5.66
C GLY A 93 -16.70 -1.73 6.07
N LYS A 94 -17.39 -2.38 5.13
CA LYS A 94 -18.70 -3.03 5.38
C LYS A 94 -18.62 -4.26 6.31
N ASN A 95 -17.43 -4.83 6.50
CA ASN A 95 -17.22 -6.03 7.31
C ASN A 95 -16.89 -5.71 8.78
N GLY A 96 -16.89 -4.42 9.17
CA GLY A 96 -16.53 -3.99 10.52
C GLY A 96 -15.02 -3.91 10.75
N TYR A 97 -14.60 -3.85 12.01
CA TYR A 97 -13.20 -3.61 12.38
C TYR A 97 -12.32 -4.85 12.13
N TRP A 98 -12.68 -6.00 12.70
CA TRP A 98 -11.76 -7.14 12.86
C TRP A 98 -11.29 -7.78 11.56
N VAL A 99 -9.98 -7.95 11.42
CA VAL A 99 -9.36 -8.57 10.23
C VAL A 99 -9.79 -10.03 10.02
N THR A 100 -10.11 -10.75 11.10
CA THR A 100 -10.63 -12.13 11.04
C THR A 100 -12.00 -12.23 10.36
N GLN A 101 -12.73 -11.11 10.26
CA GLN A 101 -13.98 -10.98 9.54
C GLN A 101 -13.80 -10.30 8.18
N ASN A 102 -12.56 -10.19 7.69
CA ASN A 102 -12.20 -9.39 6.51
C ASN A 102 -12.48 -7.88 6.69
N GLY A 103 -12.46 -7.41 7.94
CA GLY A 103 -12.61 -6.00 8.32
C GLY A 103 -11.37 -5.15 8.06
N TYR A 104 -11.46 -3.86 8.39
CA TYR A 104 -10.47 -2.85 8.01
C TYR A 104 -9.32 -2.63 9.02
N GLU A 105 -9.25 -3.42 10.10
CA GLU A 105 -8.24 -3.33 11.15
C GLU A 105 -6.81 -3.20 10.59
N TYR A 106 -6.42 -4.09 9.67
CA TYR A 106 -5.08 -4.06 9.10
C TYR A 106 -4.82 -2.81 8.24
N ASN A 107 -5.81 -2.37 7.46
CA ASN A 107 -5.70 -1.12 6.69
C ASN A 107 -5.48 0.08 7.61
N LEU A 108 -6.20 0.15 8.75
CA LEU A 108 -6.05 1.22 9.71
C LEU A 108 -4.66 1.22 10.37
N MET A 109 -4.12 0.04 10.69
CA MET A 109 -2.75 -0.06 11.24
C MET A 109 -1.71 0.47 10.24
N LEU A 110 -1.84 0.12 8.96
CA LEU A 110 -0.94 0.60 7.91
C LEU A 110 -1.05 2.12 7.70
N ILE A 111 -2.27 2.68 7.77
CA ILE A 111 -2.49 4.14 7.74
C ILE A 111 -1.79 4.80 8.93
N ALA A 112 -1.99 4.29 10.15
CA ALA A 112 -1.39 4.86 11.35
C ALA A 112 0.14 4.88 11.27
N VAL A 113 0.75 3.79 10.79
CA VAL A 113 2.20 3.69 10.58
C VAL A 113 2.67 4.68 9.51
N ALA A 114 2.00 4.72 8.36
CA ALA A 114 2.39 5.61 7.26
C ALA A 114 2.29 7.09 7.67
N VAL A 115 1.21 7.49 8.34
CA VAL A 115 1.03 8.86 8.85
C VAL A 115 2.05 9.17 9.94
N GLY A 116 2.27 8.26 10.89
CA GLY A 116 3.26 8.44 11.94
C GLY A 116 4.68 8.66 11.39
N VAL A 117 5.10 7.83 10.43
CA VAL A 117 6.41 7.99 9.77
C VAL A 117 6.47 9.28 8.93
N ALA A 118 5.39 9.66 8.25
CA ALA A 118 5.35 10.92 7.50
C ALA A 118 5.55 12.15 8.41
N LEU A 119 4.98 12.11 9.62
CA LEU A 119 5.11 13.20 10.61
C LEU A 119 6.47 13.21 11.30
N ILE A 120 7.05 12.04 11.58
CA ILE A 120 8.39 11.91 12.19
C ILE A 120 9.49 12.24 11.17
N GLY A 121 9.26 11.92 9.90
CA GLY A 121 10.25 12.01 8.83
C GLY A 121 11.01 10.69 8.61
N PRO A 122 11.92 10.65 7.62
CA PRO A 122 12.56 9.41 7.20
C PRO A 122 13.67 8.92 8.14
N GLY A 123 14.11 9.76 9.09
CA GLY A 123 15.32 9.51 9.90
C GLY A 123 16.61 9.67 9.10
N ALA A 124 17.74 9.35 9.72
CA ALA A 124 19.07 9.55 9.14
C ALA A 124 19.41 8.65 7.93
N TYR A 125 18.75 7.49 7.79
CA TYR A 125 19.04 6.51 6.74
C TYR A 125 18.12 6.68 5.53
N VAL A 126 18.39 7.68 4.69
CA VAL A 126 17.75 7.79 3.37
C VAL A 126 18.58 6.97 2.37
N LEU A 127 17.94 6.01 1.72
CA LEU A 127 18.58 5.11 0.75
C LEU A 127 18.36 5.71 -0.64
N LEU A 128 19.23 6.64 -1.07
CA LEU A 128 19.46 7.10 -2.45
C LEU A 128 20.52 8.20 -2.50
#